data_AF-A0A0S7WQI4-F1
#
_entry.id   AF-A0A0S7WQI4-F1
#
_cell.length_a   1.000
_cell.length_b   1.000
_cell.length_c   1.000
_cell.angle_alpha   90.00
_cell.angle_beta   90.00
_cell.angle_gamma   90.00
#
_symmetry.space_group_name_H-M   'P 1'
#
loop_
_entity.id
_entity.type
_entity.pdbx_description
1 polymer ?
#
loop_
_entity_poly.entity_id
_entity_poly.type
_entity_poly.pdbx_seq_one_letter_code
_entity_poly.pdbx_strand_id
1 'polypeptide(L)'
;MEHPVQFLSEAGHRLMGILHVPHGPGRPAGYGLVLLNIGLHYRVCHNRLFVKLARALSREGYHVLRFDTHGVGDSEGEIEAGSVLVHFDRVQRGLFVPDTRAALDHLSRELGLERFVLAGLCGGALTAIHTAAEDRRVQGVIFIAGPMTVTSPTEDREFHPWEAGQWLAGYRARLRNPRAWARLVSGKSDYGMMVRALVVKMHHRWCQMWTGSALGRPGAAPGGHFNTHYLDSFQRSLQYALSRLIPTLRGEGREGVVRLPRAR
;
A
#
# COMPACT_ATOMS: atom_id res chain seq x y z
N MET A 1 1.36 -17.41 23.85
CA MET A 1 2.80 -17.59 23.62
C MET A 1 3.12 -17.29 22.17
N GLU A 2 4.27 -16.65 21.98
CA GLU A 2 4.84 -16.26 20.69
C GLU A 2 6.11 -17.09 20.49
N HIS A 3 6.25 -17.73 19.34
CA HIS A 3 7.39 -18.57 19.01
C HIS A 3 8.05 -18.04 17.74
N PRO A 4 9.36 -17.77 17.75
CA PRO A 4 10.08 -17.51 16.52
C PRO A 4 10.07 -18.78 15.66
N VAL A 5 9.82 -18.59 14.37
CA VAL A 5 9.83 -19.67 13.37
C VAL A 5 10.66 -19.24 12.17
N GLN A 6 11.22 -20.23 11.50
CA GLN A 6 11.93 -20.04 10.24
C GLN A 6 11.51 -21.14 9.26
N PHE A 7 11.37 -20.78 8.00
CA PHE A 7 11.02 -21.71 6.93
C PHE A 7 11.64 -21.24 5.62
N LEU A 8 11.75 -22.12 4.63
CA LEU A 8 12.31 -21.78 3.33
C LEU A 8 11.21 -21.29 2.40
N SER A 9 11.49 -20.23 1.64
CA SER A 9 10.69 -19.84 0.48
C SER A 9 10.84 -20.88 -0.64
N GLU A 10 9.98 -20.80 -1.66
CA GLU A 10 10.11 -21.65 -2.85
C GLU A 10 11.46 -21.45 -3.58
N ALA A 11 12.06 -20.26 -3.46
CA ALA A 11 13.39 -19.94 -4.00
C ALA A 11 14.55 -20.35 -3.08
N GLY A 12 14.28 -20.97 -1.92
CA GLY A 12 15.29 -21.44 -0.97
C GLY A 12 15.80 -20.38 0.00
N HIS A 13 15.20 -19.20 0.06
CA HIS A 13 15.56 -18.18 1.06
C HIS A 13 14.95 -18.51 2.42
N ARG A 14 15.72 -18.32 3.50
CA ARG A 14 15.19 -18.46 4.86
C ARG A 14 14.32 -17.25 5.22
N LEU A 15 13.03 -17.51 5.42
CA LEU A 15 12.03 -16.53 5.85
C LEU A 15 11.83 -16.61 7.37
N MET A 16 11.79 -15.44 8.01
CA MET A 16 11.68 -15.31 9.46
C MET A 16 10.27 -14.90 9.87
N GLY A 17 9.70 -15.59 10.86
CA GLY A 17 8.37 -15.31 11.36
C GLY A 17 8.21 -15.45 12.86
N ILE A 18 7.06 -15.00 13.35
CA ILE A 18 6.60 -15.22 14.70
C ILE A 18 5.23 -15.89 14.64
N LEU A 19 5.16 -17.12 15.12
CA LEU A 19 3.93 -17.87 15.28
C LEU A 19 3.32 -17.59 16.66
N HIS A 20 2.07 -17.17 16.66
CA HIS A 20 1.24 -17.09 17.86
C HIS A 20 0.37 -18.34 17.89
N VAL A 21 0.64 -19.21 18.86
CA VAL A 21 -0.19 -20.39 19.11
C VAL A 21 -1.44 -19.95 19.92
N PRO A 22 -2.56 -20.69 19.91
CA PRO A 22 -3.67 -20.47 20.84
C PRO A 22 -3.33 -20.82 22.29
N HIS A 23 -3.81 -20.04 23.27
CA HIS A 23 -3.54 -20.30 24.70
C HIS A 23 -4.74 -20.04 25.62
N GLY A 24 -5.94 -19.89 25.05
CA GLY A 24 -7.18 -19.64 25.79
C GLY A 24 -7.99 -20.91 26.04
N PRO A 25 -8.99 -20.85 26.94
CA PRO A 25 -9.94 -21.94 27.17
C PRO A 25 -10.88 -22.07 25.96
N GLY A 26 -10.45 -22.80 24.94
CA GLY A 26 -11.22 -23.04 23.71
C GLY A 26 -10.50 -24.03 22.80
N ARG A 27 -11.26 -24.82 22.03
CA ARG A 27 -10.67 -25.70 21.01
C ARG A 27 -10.06 -24.83 19.91
N PRO A 28 -8.85 -25.14 19.38
CA PRO A 28 -8.27 -24.39 18.27
C PRO A 28 -9.27 -24.30 17.11
N ALA A 29 -9.40 -23.11 16.53
CA ALA A 29 -10.45 -22.82 15.53
C ALA A 29 -10.34 -23.65 14.23
N GLY A 30 -9.27 -24.42 14.04
CA GLY A 30 -9.00 -25.19 12.82
C GLY A 30 -8.58 -24.33 11.61
N TYR A 31 -8.43 -23.01 11.82
CA TYR A 31 -7.94 -22.06 10.82
C TYR A 31 -6.60 -21.45 11.24
N GLY A 32 -5.70 -21.29 10.27
CA GLY A 32 -4.51 -20.45 10.39
C GLY A 32 -4.77 -19.04 9.86
N LEU A 33 -4.33 -18.02 10.58
CA LEU A 33 -4.34 -16.64 10.10
C LEU A 33 -2.92 -16.23 9.75
N VAL A 34 -2.72 -15.62 8.58
CA VAL A 34 -1.40 -15.11 8.17
C VAL A 34 -1.49 -13.62 7.91
N LEU A 35 -0.69 -12.85 8.65
CA LEU A 35 -0.60 -11.40 8.54
C LEU A 35 0.55 -11.03 7.59
N LEU A 36 0.21 -10.41 6.45
CA LEU A 36 1.13 -10.14 5.34
C LEU A 36 1.69 -8.72 5.36
N ASN A 37 2.99 -8.61 5.09
CA ASN A 37 3.76 -7.36 5.09
C ASN A 37 3.10 -6.22 4.31
N ILE A 38 3.31 -5.00 4.79
CA ILE A 38 2.80 -3.80 4.14
C ILE A 38 3.79 -3.36 3.09
N GLY A 39 3.70 -3.92 1.88
CA GLY A 39 4.74 -3.72 0.88
C GLY A 39 6.09 -4.18 1.43
N LEU A 40 7.05 -3.26 1.59
CA LEU A 40 8.41 -3.57 2.06
C LEU A 40 8.63 -3.31 3.56
N HIS A 41 7.55 -3.20 4.35
CA HIS A 41 7.65 -3.08 5.80
C HIS A 41 7.68 -4.45 6.47
N TYR A 42 8.55 -4.60 7.46
CA TYR A 42 8.67 -5.83 8.25
C TYR A 42 7.44 -6.14 9.12
N ARG A 43 7.37 -7.40 9.56
CA ARG A 43 6.27 -8.14 10.22
C ARG A 43 5.61 -7.51 11.45
N VAL A 44 6.16 -6.41 11.98
CA VAL A 44 5.58 -5.70 13.13
C VAL A 44 4.46 -4.74 12.72
N CYS A 45 4.52 -4.21 11.48
CA CYS A 45 3.61 -3.21 10.96
C CYS A 45 3.62 -1.88 11.77
N HIS A 46 3.07 -0.81 11.18
CA HIS A 46 2.92 0.50 11.82
C HIS A 46 2.28 0.39 13.21
N ASN A 47 2.85 1.08 14.20
CA ASN A 47 2.36 1.12 15.59
C ASN A 47 2.14 -0.26 16.24
N ARG A 48 2.89 -1.27 15.78
CA ARG A 48 2.78 -2.68 16.21
C ARG A 48 1.39 -3.28 15.96
N LEU A 49 0.65 -2.78 14.97
CA LEU A 49 -0.72 -3.20 14.68
C LEU A 49 -0.85 -4.72 14.55
N PHE A 50 0.03 -5.36 13.76
CA PHE A 50 -0.02 -6.82 13.57
C PHE A 50 0.40 -7.61 14.79
N VAL A 51 1.31 -7.08 15.62
CA VAL A 51 1.64 -7.71 16.90
C VAL A 51 0.42 -7.70 17.83
N LYS A 52 -0.26 -6.55 17.94
CA LYS A 52 -1.46 -6.41 18.78
C LYS A 52 -2.61 -7.28 18.27
N LEU A 53 -2.82 -7.31 16.95
CA LEU A 53 -3.84 -8.11 16.30
C LEU A 53 -3.59 -9.62 16.52
N ALA A 54 -2.38 -10.09 16.27
CA ALA A 54 -2.03 -11.50 16.45
C ALA A 54 -2.17 -11.98 17.92
N ARG A 55 -1.83 -11.13 18.89
CA ARG A 55 -2.06 -11.41 20.32
C ARG A 55 -3.53 -11.43 20.71
N ALA A 56 -4.36 -10.61 20.08
CA ALA A 56 -5.79 -10.63 20.31
C ALA A 56 -6.40 -11.92 19.74
N LEU A 57 -6.13 -12.22 18.48
CA LEU A 57 -6.64 -13.39 17.78
C LEU A 57 -6.17 -14.72 18.40
N SER A 58 -4.92 -14.80 18.87
CA SER A 58 -4.43 -16.02 19.54
C SER A 58 -5.07 -16.27 20.91
N ARG A 59 -5.54 -15.21 21.60
CA ARG A 59 -6.36 -15.37 22.81
C ARG A 59 -7.75 -15.91 22.50
N GLU A 60 -8.28 -15.60 21.32
CA GLU A 60 -9.57 -16.10 20.82
C GLU A 60 -9.48 -17.51 20.19
N GLY A 61 -8.32 -18.17 20.22
CA GLY A 61 -8.20 -19.56 19.77
C GLY A 61 -7.59 -19.77 18.38
N TYR A 62 -7.05 -18.72 17.74
CA TYR A 62 -6.49 -18.80 16.39
C TYR A 62 -4.97 -18.95 16.36
N HIS A 63 -4.45 -19.80 15.48
CA HIS A 63 -3.04 -19.79 15.12
C HIS A 63 -2.79 -18.58 14.23
N VAL A 64 -1.84 -17.72 14.58
CA VAL A 64 -1.54 -16.52 13.80
C VAL A 64 -0.07 -16.45 13.47
N LEU A 65 0.27 -16.48 12.18
CA LEU A 65 1.62 -16.26 11.70
C LEU A 65 1.76 -14.82 11.21
N ARG A 66 2.85 -14.18 11.60
CA ARG A 66 3.33 -12.92 11.04
C ARG A 66 4.78 -13.14 10.65
N PHE A 67 5.13 -12.91 9.40
CA PHE A 67 6.46 -13.26 8.87
C PHE A 67 6.96 -12.19 7.92
N ASP A 68 8.27 -12.15 7.73
CA ASP A 68 8.91 -11.30 6.75
C ASP A 68 9.05 -12.03 5.42
N THR A 69 8.58 -11.40 4.34
CA THR A 69 8.82 -11.86 2.97
C THR A 69 10.31 -11.72 2.60
N HIS A 70 10.76 -12.35 1.52
CA HIS A 70 12.16 -12.31 1.12
C HIS A 70 12.66 -10.87 0.96
N GLY A 71 13.91 -10.62 1.37
CA GLY A 71 14.55 -9.31 1.31
C GLY A 71 13.88 -8.22 2.16
N VAL A 72 13.03 -8.60 3.12
CA VAL A 72 12.42 -7.68 4.10
C VAL A 72 12.79 -8.13 5.51
N GLY A 73 13.04 -7.18 6.40
CA GLY A 73 13.22 -7.45 7.83
C GLY A 73 14.37 -8.40 8.11
N ASP A 74 14.08 -9.51 8.80
CA ASP A 74 15.09 -10.51 9.18
C ASP A 74 15.19 -11.68 8.17
N SER A 75 14.39 -11.66 7.09
CA SER A 75 14.39 -12.72 6.07
C SER A 75 15.54 -12.56 5.07
N GLU A 76 16.05 -13.69 4.60
CA GLU A 76 17.04 -13.74 3.52
C GLU A 76 16.45 -13.31 2.16
N GLY A 77 17.33 -13.20 1.17
CA GLY A 77 17.02 -12.73 -0.17
C GLY A 77 17.25 -11.24 -0.31
N GLU A 78 17.19 -10.76 -1.55
CA GLU A 78 17.34 -9.36 -1.87
C GLU A 78 16.21 -8.91 -2.79
N ILE A 79 15.70 -7.71 -2.53
CA ILE A 79 14.79 -7.05 -3.47
C ILE A 79 15.65 -6.15 -4.34
N GLU A 80 15.67 -6.41 -5.65
CA GLU A 80 16.48 -5.64 -6.59
C GLU A 80 16.21 -4.13 -6.46
N ALA A 81 17.29 -3.34 -6.48
CA ALA A 81 17.18 -1.89 -6.35
C ALA A 81 16.31 -1.30 -7.47
N GLY A 82 15.30 -0.52 -7.07
CA GLY A 82 14.36 0.09 -8.00
C GLY A 82 13.77 1.38 -7.46
N SER A 83 13.02 2.08 -8.32
CA SER A 83 12.19 3.18 -7.83
C SER A 83 11.03 2.61 -7.00
N VAL A 84 10.48 3.44 -6.12
CA VAL A 84 9.28 3.11 -5.33
C VAL A 84 8.15 2.59 -6.22
N LEU A 85 7.96 3.17 -7.41
CA LEU A 85 6.93 2.74 -8.37
C LEU A 85 7.17 1.32 -8.91
N VAL A 86 8.43 0.95 -9.16
CA VAL A 86 8.78 -0.41 -9.63
C VAL A 86 8.48 -1.43 -8.53
N HIS A 87 8.79 -1.12 -7.27
CA HIS A 87 8.44 -2.01 -6.16
C HIS A 87 6.93 -2.13 -5.97
N PHE A 88 6.18 -1.04 -6.10
CA PHE A 88 4.71 -1.09 -6.06
C PHE A 88 4.15 -1.99 -7.16
N ASP A 89 4.62 -1.86 -8.39
CA ASP A 89 4.20 -2.70 -9.52
C ASP A 89 4.50 -4.19 -9.27
N ARG A 90 5.70 -4.52 -8.79
CA ARG A 90 6.06 -5.90 -8.47
C ARG A 90 5.14 -6.49 -7.40
N VAL A 91 4.86 -5.74 -6.33
CA VAL A 91 3.92 -6.19 -5.29
C VAL A 91 2.50 -6.34 -5.85
N GLN A 92 2.06 -5.43 -6.72
CA GLN A 92 0.79 -5.52 -7.46
C GLN A 92 0.73 -6.70 -8.43
N ARG A 93 1.87 -7.23 -8.85
CA ARG A 93 1.97 -8.43 -9.70
C ARG A 93 2.20 -9.71 -8.91
N GLY A 94 2.08 -9.66 -7.58
CA GLY A 94 2.18 -10.84 -6.73
C GLY A 94 3.61 -11.25 -6.34
N LEU A 95 4.57 -10.31 -6.27
CA LEU A 95 5.97 -10.58 -5.88
C LEU A 95 6.12 -11.51 -4.66
N PHE A 96 5.23 -11.39 -3.66
CA PHE A 96 5.31 -12.14 -2.40
C PHE A 96 4.33 -13.32 -2.30
N VAL A 97 3.69 -13.70 -3.41
CA VAL A 97 2.80 -14.88 -3.45
C VAL A 97 3.56 -16.17 -3.14
N PRO A 98 4.76 -16.43 -3.71
CA PRO A 98 5.52 -17.65 -3.40
C PRO A 98 5.91 -17.74 -1.92
N ASP A 99 6.32 -16.62 -1.32
CA ASP A 99 6.66 -16.58 0.11
C ASP A 99 5.44 -16.85 0.99
N THR A 100 4.27 -16.35 0.59
CA THR A 100 3.01 -16.58 1.31
C THR A 100 2.62 -18.05 1.24
N ARG A 101 2.73 -18.68 0.06
CA ARG A 101 2.47 -20.13 -0.12
C ARG A 101 3.42 -20.97 0.72
N ALA A 102 4.71 -20.63 0.74
CA ALA A 102 5.69 -21.29 1.59
C ALA A 102 5.35 -21.18 3.09
N ALA A 103 4.80 -20.04 3.52
CA ALA A 103 4.30 -19.85 4.87
C ALA A 103 3.08 -20.75 5.17
N LEU A 104 2.15 -20.90 4.22
CA LEU A 104 1.02 -21.82 4.34
C LEU A 104 1.48 -23.28 4.41
N ASP A 105 2.44 -23.67 3.57
CA ASP A 105 3.03 -25.01 3.56
C ASP A 105 3.73 -25.33 4.87
N HIS A 106 4.46 -24.37 5.43
CA HIS A 106 5.07 -24.50 6.75
C HIS A 106 4.01 -24.74 7.83
N LEU A 107 2.96 -23.92 7.89
CA LEU A 107 1.89 -24.10 8.87
C LEU A 107 1.11 -25.41 8.67
N SER A 108 0.90 -25.83 7.42
CA SER A 108 0.24 -27.10 7.09
C SER A 108 1.06 -28.28 7.61
N ARG A 109 2.38 -28.27 7.37
CA ARG A 109 3.28 -29.36 7.80
C ARG A 109 3.47 -29.39 9.32
N GLU A 110 3.70 -28.25 9.95
CA GLU A 110 4.01 -28.20 11.39
C GLU A 110 2.78 -28.37 12.28
N LEU A 111 1.61 -27.88 11.84
CA LEU A 111 0.41 -27.80 12.68
C LEU A 111 -0.80 -28.56 12.12
N GLY A 112 -0.69 -29.15 10.93
CA GLY A 112 -1.81 -29.84 10.26
C GLY A 112 -2.94 -28.91 9.82
N LEU A 113 -2.65 -27.61 9.60
CA LEU A 113 -3.65 -26.62 9.20
C LEU A 113 -3.88 -26.69 7.68
N GLU A 114 -5.15 -26.86 7.28
CA GLU A 114 -5.53 -26.96 5.85
C GLU A 114 -6.42 -25.81 5.38
N ARG A 115 -6.75 -24.89 6.29
CA ARG A 115 -7.64 -23.75 6.00
C ARG A 115 -7.04 -22.47 6.55
N PHE A 116 -6.91 -21.47 5.69
CA PHE A 116 -6.25 -20.23 6.03
C PHE A 116 -7.09 -19.00 5.73
N VAL A 117 -6.89 -17.96 6.53
CA VAL A 117 -7.37 -16.60 6.25
C VAL A 117 -6.15 -15.70 6.17
N LEU A 118 -6.01 -14.99 5.06
CA LEU A 118 -4.93 -14.04 4.84
C LEU A 118 -5.40 -12.64 5.23
N ALA A 119 -4.59 -11.89 5.96
CA ALA A 119 -4.88 -10.50 6.30
C ALA A 119 -3.72 -9.61 5.89
N GLY A 120 -3.99 -8.55 5.13
CA GLY A 120 -2.96 -7.67 4.61
C GLY A 120 -3.39 -6.22 4.59
N LEU A 121 -2.41 -5.32 4.74
CA LEU A 121 -2.60 -3.87 4.59
C LEU A 121 -1.82 -3.35 3.38
N CYS A 122 -2.44 -2.50 2.57
CA CYS A 122 -1.85 -1.92 1.35
C CYS A 122 -1.31 -3.01 0.41
N GLY A 123 0.01 -3.11 0.23
CA GLY A 123 0.65 -4.14 -0.60
C GLY A 123 0.35 -5.57 -0.13
N GLY A 124 0.29 -5.81 1.18
CA GLY A 124 -0.03 -7.15 1.70
C GLY A 124 -1.48 -7.57 1.41
N ALA A 125 -2.39 -6.61 1.25
CA ALA A 125 -3.77 -6.89 0.88
C ALA A 125 -3.85 -7.42 -0.56
N LEU A 126 -3.00 -6.92 -1.46
CA LEU A 126 -2.87 -7.41 -2.82
C LEU A 126 -2.26 -8.81 -2.83
N THR A 127 -1.16 -9.01 -2.10
CA THR A 127 -0.54 -10.34 -1.95
C THR A 127 -1.57 -11.36 -1.47
N ALA A 128 -2.42 -11.00 -0.49
CA ALA A 128 -3.48 -11.88 -0.01
C ALA A 128 -4.48 -12.28 -1.11
N ILE A 129 -4.92 -11.32 -1.93
CA ILE A 129 -5.84 -11.61 -3.06
C ILE A 129 -5.16 -12.50 -4.09
N HIS A 130 -3.92 -12.19 -4.50
CA HIS A 130 -3.19 -13.00 -5.47
C HIS A 130 -2.99 -14.42 -4.97
N THR A 131 -2.55 -14.59 -3.71
CA THR A 131 -2.41 -15.92 -3.12
C THR A 131 -3.75 -16.64 -3.03
N ALA A 132 -4.84 -15.96 -2.68
CA ALA A 132 -6.17 -16.57 -2.62
C ALA A 132 -6.68 -17.04 -3.99
N ALA A 133 -6.27 -16.36 -5.08
CA ALA A 133 -6.62 -16.78 -6.43
C ALA A 133 -5.90 -18.06 -6.86
N GLU A 134 -4.74 -18.37 -6.27
CA GLU A 134 -3.87 -19.47 -6.67
C GLU A 134 -3.88 -20.66 -5.69
N ASP A 135 -4.17 -20.42 -4.41
CA ASP A 135 -4.12 -21.42 -3.35
C ASP A 135 -5.50 -21.64 -2.70
N ARG A 136 -6.09 -22.81 -2.98
CA ARG A 136 -7.43 -23.17 -2.50
C ARG A 136 -7.53 -23.33 -0.99
N ARG A 137 -6.41 -23.46 -0.27
CA ARG A 137 -6.42 -23.51 1.21
C ARG A 137 -6.81 -22.16 1.81
N VAL A 138 -6.68 -21.07 1.05
CA VAL A 138 -7.13 -19.74 1.46
C VAL A 138 -8.65 -19.65 1.32
N GLN A 139 -9.34 -19.57 2.45
CA GLN A 139 -10.80 -19.54 2.54
C GLN A 139 -11.35 -18.12 2.76
N GLY A 140 -10.47 -17.14 3.00
CA GLY A 140 -10.86 -15.76 3.20
C GLY A 140 -9.70 -14.78 3.17
N VAL A 141 -10.02 -13.53 2.83
CA VAL A 141 -9.07 -12.41 2.79
C VAL A 141 -9.62 -11.25 3.60
N ILE A 142 -8.83 -10.74 4.55
CA ILE A 142 -9.07 -9.46 5.23
C ILE A 142 -8.27 -8.40 4.47
N PHE A 143 -8.96 -7.66 3.61
CA PHE A 143 -8.39 -6.66 2.72
C PHE A 143 -8.42 -5.27 3.37
N ILE A 144 -7.27 -4.76 3.80
CA ILE A 144 -7.18 -3.46 4.47
C ILE A 144 -6.46 -2.47 3.56
N ALA A 145 -7.13 -1.40 3.14
CA ALA A 145 -6.56 -0.27 2.39
C ALA A 145 -5.62 -0.66 1.23
N GLY A 146 -5.90 -1.78 0.54
CA GLY A 146 -5.17 -2.17 -0.67
C GLY A 146 -5.56 -1.27 -1.84
N PRO A 147 -4.61 -0.86 -2.69
CA PRO A 147 -4.92 -0.02 -3.83
C PRO A 147 -5.69 -0.82 -4.88
N MET A 148 -6.87 -0.35 -5.29
CA MET A 148 -7.70 -1.00 -6.30
C MET A 148 -7.33 -0.60 -7.74
N THR A 149 -6.39 0.35 -7.90
CA THR A 149 -5.93 0.82 -9.21
C THR A 149 -4.54 0.29 -9.49
N VAL A 150 -4.37 -0.36 -10.65
CA VAL A 150 -3.06 -0.75 -11.13
C VAL A 150 -2.24 0.52 -11.38
N THR A 151 -1.03 0.54 -10.84
CA THR A 151 -0.06 1.63 -10.97
C THR A 151 1.21 1.00 -11.53
N SER A 152 1.13 0.57 -12.79
CA SER A 152 2.27 -0.02 -13.48
C SER A 152 3.06 1.07 -14.23
N PRO A 153 4.41 1.05 -14.21
CA PRO A 153 5.23 1.88 -15.08
C PRO A 153 4.99 1.64 -16.57
N THR A 154 4.45 0.46 -16.93
CA THR A 154 4.22 0.03 -18.31
C THR A 154 2.77 0.12 -18.75
N GLU A 155 1.83 0.37 -17.83
CA GLU A 155 0.45 0.63 -18.21
C GLU A 155 0.25 2.10 -18.53
N ASP A 156 -0.25 2.35 -19.74
CA ASP A 156 -0.79 3.63 -20.17
C ASP A 156 -2.00 3.98 -19.29
N ARG A 157 -1.74 4.59 -18.13
CA ARG A 157 -2.81 5.19 -17.33
C ARG A 157 -3.47 6.28 -18.14
N GLU A 158 -4.81 6.24 -18.22
CA GLU A 158 -5.59 7.44 -18.50
C GLU A 158 -5.25 8.47 -17.41
N PHE A 159 -4.38 9.40 -17.76
CA PHE A 159 -3.88 10.41 -16.85
C PHE A 159 -5.04 11.34 -16.50
N HIS A 160 -5.66 11.16 -15.34
CA HIS A 160 -6.85 11.90 -14.99
C HIS A 160 -6.54 13.42 -14.94
N PRO A 161 -7.38 14.31 -15.49
CA PRO A 161 -7.08 15.74 -15.57
C PRO A 161 -6.72 16.41 -14.23
N TRP A 162 -7.26 15.90 -13.12
CA TRP A 162 -6.89 16.35 -11.77
C TRP A 162 -5.46 15.97 -11.38
N GLU A 163 -5.00 14.75 -11.69
CA GLU A 163 -3.63 14.29 -11.41
C GLU A 163 -2.61 15.13 -12.20
N ALA A 164 -2.96 15.48 -13.45
CA ALA A 164 -2.19 16.41 -14.26
C ALA A 164 -2.10 17.81 -13.64
N GLY A 165 -3.20 18.29 -13.03
CA GLY A 165 -3.24 19.54 -12.29
C GLY A 165 -2.29 19.56 -11.09
N GLN A 166 -2.29 18.49 -10.29
CA GLN A 166 -1.40 18.29 -9.14
C GLN A 166 0.07 18.30 -9.55
N TRP A 167 0.37 17.54 -10.60
CA TRP A 167 1.72 17.36 -11.11
C TRP A 167 2.29 18.68 -11.66
N LEU A 168 1.48 19.44 -12.40
CA LEU A 168 1.84 20.78 -12.89
C LEU A 168 1.94 21.84 -11.77
N ALA A 169 1.10 21.75 -10.73
CA ALA A 169 1.21 22.61 -9.56
C ALA A 169 2.53 22.36 -8.81
N GLY A 170 2.98 21.11 -8.72
CA GLY A 170 4.31 20.74 -8.22
C GLY A 170 5.43 21.29 -9.11
N TYR A 171 5.23 21.38 -10.42
CA TYR A 171 6.17 22.04 -11.34
C TYR A 171 6.28 23.55 -11.10
N ARG A 172 5.22 24.24 -10.70
CA ARG A 172 5.27 25.67 -10.38
C ARG A 172 6.24 25.97 -9.22
N ALA A 173 6.38 25.05 -8.27
CA ALA A 173 7.40 25.13 -7.23
C ALA A 173 8.81 24.81 -7.75
N ARG A 174 8.94 23.91 -8.74
CA ARG A 174 10.22 23.54 -9.38
C ARG A 174 10.73 24.57 -10.39
N LEU A 175 9.86 25.41 -10.98
CA LEU A 175 10.27 26.53 -11.82
C LEU A 175 11.13 27.55 -11.06
N ARG A 176 11.04 27.59 -9.73
CA ARG A 176 11.90 28.40 -8.85
C ARG A 176 13.17 27.70 -8.39
N ASN A 177 13.39 26.44 -8.77
CA ASN A 177 14.56 25.66 -8.32
C ASN A 177 15.61 25.56 -9.45
N PRO A 178 16.78 26.22 -9.31
CA PRO A 178 17.82 26.23 -10.36
C PRO A 178 18.38 24.85 -10.67
N ARG A 179 18.37 23.90 -9.73
CA ARG A 179 18.78 22.50 -9.99
C ARG A 179 17.77 21.73 -10.85
N ALA A 180 16.49 22.11 -10.81
CA ALA A 180 15.47 21.52 -11.67
C ALA A 180 15.67 21.96 -13.14
N TRP A 181 16.06 23.22 -13.37
CA TRP A 181 16.47 23.71 -14.69
C TRP A 181 17.73 23.01 -15.19
N ALA A 182 18.74 22.81 -14.34
CA ALA A 182 19.92 22.03 -14.70
C ALA A 182 19.59 20.57 -15.10
N ARG A 183 18.60 19.94 -14.45
CA ARG A 183 18.10 18.59 -14.85
C ARG A 183 17.27 18.60 -16.13
N LEU A 184 16.56 19.68 -16.40
CA LEU A 184 15.75 19.87 -17.60
C LEU A 184 16.61 20.15 -18.84
N VAL A 185 17.75 20.81 -18.67
CA VAL A 185 18.72 21.08 -19.75
C VAL A 185 19.68 19.90 -19.95
N SER A 186 19.94 19.09 -18.93
CA SER A 186 20.88 17.94 -19.01
C SER A 186 20.30 16.64 -19.58
N GLY A 187 19.08 16.64 -20.13
CA GLY A 187 18.51 15.45 -20.77
C GLY A 187 18.02 14.35 -19.81
N LYS A 188 18.16 14.54 -18.48
CA LYS A 188 17.82 13.53 -17.45
C LYS A 188 16.35 13.62 -16.97
N SER A 189 15.48 14.21 -17.78
CA SER A 189 14.07 14.40 -17.45
C SER A 189 13.20 13.60 -18.42
N ASP A 190 12.09 13.04 -17.95
CA ASP A 190 11.18 12.26 -18.79
C ASP A 190 10.28 13.20 -19.62
N TYR A 191 10.80 13.60 -20.80
CA TYR A 191 10.13 14.55 -21.69
C TYR A 191 8.84 13.99 -22.29
N GLY A 192 8.73 12.67 -22.47
CA GLY A 192 7.53 12.02 -23.00
C GLY A 192 6.34 12.19 -22.06
N MET A 193 6.56 12.00 -20.75
CA MET A 193 5.54 12.20 -19.73
C MET A 193 5.12 13.67 -19.60
N MET A 194 6.07 14.61 -19.76
CA MET A 194 5.78 16.06 -19.75
C MET A 194 4.87 16.48 -20.90
N VAL A 195 5.17 16.02 -22.13
CA VAL A 195 4.37 16.33 -23.33
C VAL A 195 2.99 15.71 -23.22
N ARG A 196 2.88 14.45 -22.80
CA ARG A 196 1.59 13.75 -22.64
C ARG A 196 0.69 14.46 -21.62
N ALA A 197 1.24 14.89 -20.48
CA ALA A 197 0.50 15.64 -19.46
C ALA A 197 -0.02 17.00 -19.98
N LEU A 198 0.77 17.69 -20.81
CA LEU A 198 0.37 18.94 -21.47
C LEU A 198 -0.75 18.71 -22.49
N VAL A 199 -0.63 17.69 -23.34
CA VAL A 199 -1.62 17.33 -24.36
C VAL A 199 -2.95 16.97 -23.73
N VAL A 200 -2.96 16.11 -22.70
CA VAL A 200 -4.19 15.73 -21.98
C VAL A 200 -4.89 16.94 -21.38
N LYS A 201 -4.14 17.88 -20.80
CA LYS A 201 -4.72 19.10 -20.21
C LYS A 201 -5.25 20.08 -21.27
N MET A 202 -4.53 20.23 -22.38
CA MET A 202 -4.99 21.06 -23.49
C MET A 202 -6.24 20.48 -24.13
N HIS A 203 -6.29 19.16 -24.35
CA HIS A 203 -7.47 18.46 -24.86
C HIS A 203 -8.67 18.62 -23.91
N HIS A 204 -8.47 18.46 -22.59
CA HIS A 204 -9.55 18.67 -21.61
C HIS A 204 -10.06 20.11 -21.59
N ARG A 205 -9.16 21.10 -21.67
CA ARG A 205 -9.55 22.53 -21.78
C ARG A 205 -10.25 22.84 -23.10
N TRP A 206 -9.85 22.20 -24.19
CA TRP A 206 -10.46 22.35 -25.51
C TRP A 206 -11.88 21.77 -25.53
N CYS A 207 -12.06 20.57 -24.99
CA CYS A 207 -13.38 19.96 -24.81
C CYS A 207 -14.29 20.82 -23.92
N GLN A 208 -13.77 21.38 -22.81
CA GLN A 208 -14.56 22.29 -21.95
C GLN A 208 -14.91 23.64 -22.60
N MET A 209 -14.07 24.13 -23.52
CA MET A 209 -14.39 25.34 -24.31
C MET A 209 -15.47 25.07 -25.37
N TRP A 210 -15.49 23.87 -25.96
CA TRP A 210 -16.49 23.48 -26.97
C TRP A 210 -17.84 23.05 -26.37
N THR A 211 -17.87 22.53 -25.14
CA THR A 211 -19.12 22.24 -24.38
C THR A 211 -19.59 23.42 -23.52
N GLY A 212 -19.19 24.64 -23.88
CA GLY A 212 -19.65 25.85 -23.20
C GLY A 212 -21.10 26.20 -23.56
N SER A 213 -22.09 25.61 -22.86
CA SER A 213 -23.38 26.27 -22.51
C SER A 213 -24.44 25.39 -21.84
N ALA A 214 -24.18 24.14 -21.45
CA ALA A 214 -25.17 23.41 -20.64
C ALA A 214 -24.53 22.43 -19.65
N LEU A 215 -24.93 22.56 -18.38
CA LEU A 215 -24.68 21.71 -17.20
C LEU A 215 -23.38 21.96 -16.40
N GLY A 216 -23.47 22.93 -15.49
CA GLY A 216 -23.34 22.70 -14.03
C GLY A 216 -22.01 22.25 -13.44
N ARG A 217 -21.37 23.14 -12.66
CA ARG A 217 -20.36 22.95 -11.60
C ARG A 217 -19.21 21.93 -11.84
N PRO A 218 -17.94 22.32 -11.60
CA PRO A 218 -16.81 21.39 -11.70
C PRO A 218 -16.86 20.38 -10.56
N GLY A 219 -17.38 19.18 -10.84
CA GLY A 219 -17.53 18.12 -9.84
C GLY A 219 -17.80 16.72 -10.38
N ALA A 220 -18.30 16.56 -11.60
CA ALA A 220 -18.54 15.23 -12.15
C ALA A 220 -18.35 15.23 -13.67
N ALA A 221 -17.28 14.59 -14.14
CA ALA A 221 -17.35 13.97 -15.46
C ALA A 221 -18.35 12.82 -15.36
N PRO A 222 -19.37 12.72 -16.24
CA PRO A 222 -20.31 11.61 -16.21
C PRO A 222 -19.55 10.30 -16.48
N GLY A 223 -19.65 9.33 -15.58
CA GLY A 223 -19.11 7.97 -15.77
C GLY A 223 -17.80 7.64 -15.06
N GLY A 224 -17.12 8.60 -14.41
CA GLY A 224 -15.93 8.30 -13.62
C GLY A 224 -16.29 7.85 -12.20
N HIS A 225 -16.11 6.57 -11.86
CA HIS A 225 -16.19 6.08 -10.46
C HIS A 225 -15.06 6.63 -9.55
N PHE A 226 -14.32 7.63 -10.02
CA PHE A 226 -13.16 8.21 -9.36
C PHE A 226 -13.60 9.24 -8.32
N ASN A 227 -13.40 8.93 -7.04
CA ASN A 227 -13.76 9.81 -5.94
C ASN A 227 -12.75 10.95 -5.78
N THR A 228 -13.01 12.08 -6.46
CA THR A 228 -12.20 13.31 -6.37
C THR A 228 -12.18 13.90 -4.94
N HIS A 229 -13.25 13.72 -4.16
CA HIS A 229 -13.32 14.22 -2.78
C HIS A 229 -12.36 13.51 -1.82
N TYR A 230 -12.06 12.23 -2.04
CA TYR A 230 -11.07 11.50 -1.26
C TYR A 230 -9.69 12.16 -1.36
N LEU A 231 -9.28 12.52 -2.58
CA LEU A 231 -7.97 13.07 -2.84
C LEU A 231 -7.82 14.50 -2.31
N ASP A 232 -8.86 15.33 -2.47
CA ASP A 232 -8.88 16.67 -1.88
C ASP A 232 -8.80 16.61 -0.34
N SER A 233 -9.49 15.64 0.26
CA SER A 233 -9.44 15.40 1.71
C SER A 233 -8.07 14.89 2.18
N PHE A 234 -7.47 13.97 1.43
CA PHE A 234 -6.13 13.46 1.68
C PHE A 234 -5.07 14.57 1.60
N GLN A 235 -5.15 15.45 0.60
CA GLN A 235 -4.26 16.61 0.50
C GLN A 235 -4.42 17.60 1.64
N ARG A 236 -5.66 17.94 2.03
CA ARG A 236 -5.91 18.80 3.19
C ARG A 236 -5.34 18.18 4.47
N SER A 237 -5.43 16.87 4.61
CA SER A 237 -4.88 16.12 5.75
C SER A 237 -3.35 16.13 5.76
N LEU A 238 -2.71 15.95 4.59
CA LEU A 238 -1.26 16.09 4.41
C LEU A 238 -0.77 17.51 4.70
N GLN A 239 -1.46 18.53 4.18
CA GLN A 239 -1.14 19.94 4.44
C GLN A 239 -1.27 20.26 5.92
N TYR A 240 -2.30 19.75 6.59
CA TYR A 240 -2.47 19.88 8.04
C TYR A 240 -1.33 19.18 8.81
N ALA A 241 -0.98 17.95 8.42
CA ALA A 241 0.10 17.21 9.04
C ALA A 241 1.45 17.92 8.90
N LEU A 242 1.77 18.43 7.71
CA LEU A 242 3.02 19.14 7.42
C LEU A 242 3.08 20.53 8.08
N SER A 243 1.97 21.26 8.13
CA SER A 243 1.95 22.64 8.66
C SER A 243 1.74 22.73 10.17
N ARG A 244 1.10 21.73 10.79
CA ARG A 244 0.75 21.78 12.22
C ARG A 244 1.23 20.57 13.00
N LEU A 245 1.01 19.35 12.50
CA LEU A 245 1.30 18.14 13.29
C LEU A 245 2.81 17.90 13.46
N ILE A 246 3.58 17.96 12.37
CA ILE A 246 5.02 17.67 12.38
C ILE A 246 5.84 18.73 13.15
N PRO A 247 5.59 20.05 13.00
CA PRO A 247 6.25 21.06 13.83
C PRO A 247 5.93 20.91 15.32
N THR A 248 4.67 20.63 15.68
CA THR A 248 4.28 20.38 17.07
C THR A 248 4.95 19.14 17.66
N LEU A 249 5.07 18.04 16.88
CA LEU A 249 5.77 16.82 17.31
C LEU A 249 7.30 17.01 17.43
N ARG A 250 7.87 18.00 16.75
CA ARG A 250 9.29 18.40 16.89
C ARG A 250 9.54 19.38 18.03
N GLY A 251 8.50 19.77 18.77
CA GLY A 251 8.60 20.80 19.83
C GLY A 251 8.74 22.23 19.29
N GLU A 252 8.52 22.44 18.00
CA GLU A 252 8.69 23.74 17.32
C GLU A 252 7.38 24.56 17.26
N GLY A 253 6.30 24.10 17.90
CA GLY A 253 4.98 24.74 17.89
C GLY A 253 4.41 24.98 19.29
N ARG A 254 3.82 26.17 19.51
CA ARG A 254 3.14 26.56 20.77
C ARG A 254 2.13 25.48 21.20
N GLU A 255 2.24 25.06 22.45
CA GLU A 255 1.39 24.05 23.09
C GLU A 255 -0.09 24.46 23.01
N GLY A 256 -0.85 23.71 22.20
CA GLY A 256 -2.30 23.84 22.13
C GLY A 256 -2.89 22.46 21.88
N VAL A 257 -3.74 21.99 22.80
CA VAL A 257 -4.43 20.70 22.71
C VAL A 257 -5.23 20.62 21.41
N VAL A 258 -4.82 19.73 20.51
CA VAL A 258 -5.46 19.54 19.21
C VAL A 258 -6.71 18.66 19.38
N ARG A 259 -7.89 19.28 19.32
CA ARG A 259 -9.16 18.54 19.09
C ARG A 259 -9.37 18.37 17.59
N LEU A 260 -9.51 17.11 17.14
CA LEU A 260 -9.91 16.81 15.77
C LEU A 260 -11.34 17.33 15.51
N PRO A 261 -11.60 18.01 14.38
CA PRO A 261 -12.96 18.40 14.02
C PRO A 261 -13.78 17.13 13.74
N ARG A 262 -14.97 17.03 14.34
CA ARG A 262 -15.92 15.97 14.01
C ARG A 262 -16.34 16.12 12.55
N ALA A 263 -16.25 15.02 11.80
CA ALA A 263 -16.78 14.94 10.44
C ALA A 263 -18.30 15.22 10.46
N ARG A 264 -18.76 16.07 9.54
CA ARG A 264 -20.18 16.24 9.20
C ARG A 264 -20.51 15.35 8.03
#